data_AF-A0A6C2U4B9-F1
#
_entry.id   AF-A0A6C2U4B9-F1
#
_cell.length_a   1.000
_cell.length_b   1.000
_cell.length_c   1.000
_cell.angle_alpha   90.00
_cell.angle_beta   90.00
_cell.angle_gamma   90.00
#
_symmetry.space_group_name_H-M   'P 1'
#
loop_
_entity.id
_entity.type
_entity.pdbx_description
1 polymer ?
#
loop_
_entity_poly.entity_id
_entity_poly.type
_entity_poly.pdbx_seq_one_letter_code
_entity_poly.pdbx_strand_id
1 'polypeptide(L)'
;MATNLNQIGVKARKESKLVFTSLYHHICDVDNLRACFHALKSGKATGLDKVTKEEYGAKLEENLLDLSGRLKRMGYRPGVKRRSYIPKAGSDNLILHLI
;
A
#
# COMPACT_ATOMS: atom_id res chain seq x y z
N MET A 1 -0.90 -14.42 -8.02
CA MET A 1 -0.93 -14.25 -6.55
C MET A 1 0.37 -14.85 -6.03
N ALA A 2 1.26 -14.09 -5.38
CA ALA A 2 2.54 -14.64 -4.95
C ALA A 2 2.31 -15.64 -3.81
N THR A 3 2.57 -16.91 -4.07
CA THR A 3 2.26 -18.06 -3.21
C THR A 3 2.83 -17.92 -1.79
N ASN A 4 3.92 -17.16 -1.62
CA ASN A 4 4.64 -17.02 -0.37
C ASN A 4 3.89 -16.21 0.71
N LEU A 5 3.19 -15.13 0.36
CA LEU A 5 2.52 -14.28 1.36
C LEU A 5 1.29 -14.95 2.01
N ASN A 6 0.56 -15.76 1.23
CA ASN A 6 -0.58 -16.52 1.75
C ASN A 6 -0.14 -17.54 2.81
N GLN A 7 1.02 -18.18 2.62
CA GLN A 7 1.56 -19.14 3.58
C GLN A 7 2.00 -18.46 4.87
N ILE A 8 2.58 -17.25 4.79
CA ILE A 8 2.89 -16.43 5.98
C ILE A 8 1.61 -16.17 6.78
N GLY A 9 0.53 -15.75 6.11
CA GLY A 9 -0.75 -15.51 6.78
C GLY A 9 -1.35 -16.76 7.43
N VAL A 10 -1.26 -17.93 6.77
CA VAL A 10 -1.69 -19.21 7.35
C VAL A 10 -0.86 -19.56 8.58
N LYS A 11 0.46 -19.42 8.50
CA LYS A 11 1.37 -19.74 9.61
C LYS A 11 1.18 -18.80 10.79
N ALA A 12 1.03 -17.50 10.55
CA ALA A 12 0.77 -16.50 11.58
C ALA A 12 -0.53 -16.78 12.35
N ARG A 13 -1.58 -17.30 11.68
CA ARG A 13 -2.84 -17.69 12.35
C ARG A 13 -2.71 -18.96 13.17
N LYS A 14 -1.89 -19.92 12.72
CA LYS A 14 -1.66 -21.19 13.42
C LYS A 14 -0.74 -21.03 14.63
N GLU A 15 0.28 -20.19 14.51
CA GLU A 15 1.33 -20.01 15.51
C GLU A 15 1.42 -18.55 15.94
N SER A 16 0.51 -18.12 16.82
CA SER A 16 0.42 -16.71 17.25
C SER A 16 1.65 -16.18 18.00
N LYS A 17 2.50 -17.07 18.53
CA LYS A 17 3.75 -16.72 19.23
C LYS A 17 4.97 -16.64 18.29
N LEU A 18 4.83 -17.03 17.02
CA LEU A 18 5.93 -17.05 16.07
C LEU A 18 6.32 -15.62 15.66
N VAL A 19 7.62 -15.32 15.72
CA VAL A 19 8.17 -14.04 15.28
C VAL A 19 8.80 -14.21 13.89
N PHE A 20 8.28 -13.47 12.91
CA PHE A 20 8.87 -13.40 11.58
C PHE A 20 9.99 -12.35 11.56
N THR A 21 11.22 -12.78 11.27
CA THR A 21 12.41 -11.90 11.31
C THR A 21 12.76 -11.29 9.96
N SER A 22 12.26 -11.85 8.85
CA SER A 22 12.57 -11.38 7.48
C SER A 22 11.30 -11.29 6.64
N LEU A 23 10.49 -10.26 6.85
CA LEU A 23 9.32 -9.99 6.00
C LEU A 23 9.58 -8.92 4.92
N TYR A 24 10.61 -8.10 5.12
CA TYR A 24 10.82 -6.90 4.30
C TYR A 24 11.09 -7.23 2.82
N HIS A 25 11.73 -8.36 2.53
CA HIS A 25 12.01 -8.80 1.17
C HIS A 25 10.73 -9.11 0.38
N HIS A 26 9.64 -9.52 1.04
CA HIS A 26 8.34 -9.66 0.39
C HIS A 26 7.67 -8.31 0.11
N ILE A 27 7.95 -7.28 0.91
CA ILE A 27 7.38 -5.94 0.72
C ILE A 27 8.02 -5.26 -0.50
N CYS A 28 9.33 -5.43 -0.69
CA CYS A 28 10.04 -4.82 -1.81
C CYS A 28 10.03 -5.67 -3.10
N ASP A 29 9.40 -6.84 -3.07
CA ASP A 29 9.23 -7.71 -4.24
C ASP A 29 8.28 -7.08 -5.26
N VAL A 30 8.72 -6.99 -6.52
CA VAL A 30 7.98 -6.29 -7.59
C VAL A 30 6.67 -7.00 -7.91
N ASP A 31 6.65 -8.34 -7.88
CA ASP A 31 5.43 -9.11 -8.17
C ASP A 31 4.38 -8.93 -7.09
N ASN A 32 4.80 -8.84 -5.82
CA ASN A 32 3.93 -8.48 -4.72
C ASN A 32 3.37 -7.06 -4.86
N LEU A 33 4.22 -6.08 -5.20
CA LEU A 33 3.77 -4.70 -5.42
C LEU A 33 2.78 -4.62 -6.59
N ARG A 34 3.01 -5.39 -7.67
CA ARG A 34 2.09 -5.49 -8.81
C ARG A 34 0.75 -6.09 -8.40
N ALA A 35 0.76 -7.19 -7.65
CA ALA A 35 -0.47 -7.80 -7.13
C ALA A 35 -1.26 -6.82 -6.25
N CYS A 36 -0.56 -6.07 -5.39
CA CYS A 36 -1.16 -5.01 -4.59
C CYS A 36 -1.78 -3.91 -5.46
N PHE A 37 -1.08 -3.44 -6.50
CA PHE A 37 -1.61 -2.42 -7.42
C PHE A 37 -2.93 -2.87 -8.07
N HIS A 38 -3.01 -4.11 -8.53
CA HIS A 38 -4.25 -4.64 -9.11
C HIS A 38 -5.37 -4.78 -8.08
N ALA A 39 -5.05 -5.14 -6.83
CA ALA A 39 -6.02 -5.24 -5.74
C ALA A 39 -6.57 -3.88 -5.25
N LEU A 40 -5.89 -2.76 -5.54
CA LEU A 40 -6.41 -1.44 -5.18
C LEU A 40 -7.72 -1.14 -5.92
N LYS A 41 -8.74 -0.65 -5.20
CA LYS A 41 -9.98 -0.16 -5.83
C LYS A 41 -9.69 1.10 -6.67
N SER A 42 -10.26 1.19 -7.87
CA SER A 42 -10.28 2.40 -8.69
C SER A 42 -11.16 3.49 -8.08
N GLY A 43 -10.98 4.74 -8.49
CA GLY A 43 -11.82 5.87 -8.05
C GLY A 43 -11.58 6.36 -6.62
N LYS A 44 -10.45 6.01 -6.00
CA LYS A 44 -10.01 6.66 -4.76
C LYS A 44 -9.55 8.09 -5.06
N ALA A 45 -9.81 9.00 -4.12
CA ALA A 45 -9.36 10.37 -4.26
C ALA A 45 -7.82 10.42 -4.35
N THR A 46 -7.32 11.29 -5.23
CA THR A 46 -5.89 11.37 -5.51
C THR A 46 -5.14 12.01 -4.36
N GLY A 47 -3.89 11.59 -4.19
CA GLY A 47 -2.97 12.16 -3.21
C GLY A 47 -2.59 13.60 -3.55
N LEU A 48 -1.67 14.17 -2.78
CA LEU A 48 -1.16 15.54 -3.03
C LEU A 48 -0.51 15.68 -4.42
N ASP A 49 0.11 14.61 -4.90
CA ASP A 49 0.71 14.51 -6.24
C ASP A 49 -0.33 14.50 -7.37
N LYS A 50 -1.61 14.36 -7.04
CA LYS A 50 -2.75 14.28 -7.95
C LYS A 50 -2.68 13.12 -8.95
N VAL A 51 -1.77 12.16 -8.76
CA VAL A 51 -1.60 11.02 -9.66
C VAL A 51 -2.73 10.03 -9.44
N THR A 52 -3.49 9.76 -10.50
CA THR A 52 -4.55 8.74 -10.49
C THR A 52 -3.97 7.34 -10.57
N LYS A 53 -4.77 6.32 -10.23
CA LYS A 53 -4.34 4.92 -10.38
C LYS A 53 -4.03 4.61 -11.84
N GLU A 54 -4.82 5.18 -12.75
CA GLU A 54 -4.72 5.04 -14.19
C GLU A 54 -3.42 5.68 -14.72
N GLU A 55 -3.11 6.91 -14.29
CA GLU A 55 -1.86 7.60 -14.63
C GLU A 55 -0.63 6.86 -14.09
N TYR A 56 -0.68 6.38 -12.84
CA TYR A 56 0.39 5.57 -12.28
C TYR A 56 0.57 4.25 -13.06
N GLY A 57 -0.54 3.65 -13.48
CA GLY A 57 -0.57 2.42 -14.25
C GLY A 57 -0.02 2.55 -15.68
N ALA A 58 0.00 3.75 -16.26
CA ALA A 58 0.51 3.99 -17.61
C ALA A 58 1.98 3.62 -17.78
N LYS A 59 2.77 3.73 -16.70
CA LYS A 59 4.16 3.30 -16.60
C LYS A 59 4.37 2.33 -15.43
N LEU A 60 3.45 1.39 -15.27
CA LEU A 60 3.37 0.54 -14.07
C LEU A 60 4.71 -0.13 -13.74
N GLU A 61 5.34 -0.79 -14.71
CA GLU A 61 6.58 -1.54 -14.46
C GLU A 61 7.74 -0.64 -14.04
N GLU A 62 7.94 0.49 -14.72
CA GLU A 62 8.98 1.48 -14.35
C GLU A 62 8.76 2.01 -12.93
N ASN A 63 7.51 2.36 -12.61
CA ASN A 63 7.13 2.88 -11.30
C ASN A 63 7.33 1.85 -10.18
N LEU A 64 7.01 0.57 -10.44
CA LEU A 64 7.21 -0.51 -9.48
C LEU A 64 8.68 -0.84 -9.26
N LEU A 65 9.51 -0.78 -10.31
CA LEU A 65 10.96 -0.98 -10.21
C LEU A 65 11.62 0.15 -9.40
N ASP A 66 11.28 1.41 -9.65
CA ASP A 66 11.75 2.55 -8.84
C ASP A 66 11.33 2.39 -7.37
N LEU A 67 10.06 2.07 -7.13
CA LEU A 67 9.52 1.88 -5.79
C LEU A 67 10.25 0.74 -5.06
N SER A 68 10.42 -0.41 -5.71
CA SER A 68 11.18 -1.55 -5.18
C SER A 68 12.62 -1.13 -4.83
N GLY A 69 13.31 -0.42 -5.72
CA GLY A 69 14.67 0.07 -5.49
C GLY A 69 14.76 1.02 -4.28
N ARG A 70 13.83 1.98 -4.17
CA ARG A 70 13.73 2.89 -3.03
C ARG A 70 13.45 2.17 -1.72
N LEU A 71 12.57 1.16 -1.72
CA LEU A 71 12.29 0.34 -0.54
C LEU A 71 13.52 -0.46 -0.13
N LYS A 72 14.17 -1.16 -1.06
CA LYS A 72 15.38 -1.97 -0.79
C LYS A 72 16.50 -1.17 -0.14
N ARG A 73 16.70 0.08 -0.55
CA ARG A 73 17.72 0.98 0.02
C ARG A 73 17.24 1.76 1.24
N MET A 74 16.07 1.44 1.80
CA MET A 74 15.45 2.16 2.92
C MET A 74 15.25 3.67 2.66
N GLY A 75 15.16 4.06 1.39
CA GLY A 75 15.07 5.45 0.95
C GLY A 75 13.66 5.90 0.55
N TYR A 76 12.66 5.02 0.66
CA TYR A 76 11.27 5.37 0.39
C TYR A 76 10.76 6.33 1.47
N ARG A 77 10.37 7.54 1.07
CA ARG A 77 9.66 8.51 1.92
C ARG A 77 8.22 8.66 1.40
N PRO A 78 7.19 8.27 2.18
CA PRO A 78 5.81 8.48 1.78
C PRO A 78 5.47 9.98 1.76
N GLY A 79 4.65 10.39 0.79
CA GLY A 79 4.15 11.76 0.71
C GLY A 79 3.24 12.12 1.88
N VAL A 80 3.01 13.44 2.05
CA VAL A 80 2.07 13.95 3.05
C VAL A 80 0.66 13.49 2.70
N LYS A 81 -0.04 12.85 3.65
CA LYS A 81 -1.43 12.41 3.45
C LYS A 81 -2.37 13.60 3.39
N ARG A 82 -3.31 13.58 2.43
CA ARG A 82 -4.35 14.61 2.34
C ARG A 82 -5.42 14.33 3.40
N ARG A 83 -5.63 15.29 4.30
CA ARG A 83 -6.65 15.22 5.34
C ARG A 83 -7.93 15.85 4.80
N SER A 84 -9.02 15.11 4.84
CA SER A 84 -10.37 15.65 4.64
C SER A 84 -11.19 15.44 5.91
N TYR A 85 -12.04 16.41 6.21
CA TYR A 85 -12.94 16.35 7.35
C TYR A 85 -14.36 16.14 6.82
N ILE A 86 -14.96 14.99 7.15
CA ILE A 86 -16.32 14.65 6.74
C ILE A 86 -17.24 14.87 7.94
N PRO A 87 -18.36 15.60 7.80
CA PRO A 87 -19.36 15.73 8.85
C PRO A 87 -19.85 14.36 9.31
N LYS A 88 -19.85 14.12 10.62
CA LYS A 88 -20.45 12.92 11.18
C LYS A 88 -21.98 13.07 11.14
N ALA A 89 -22.67 12.10 10.57
CA ALA A 89 -24.13 12.13 10.52
C ALA A 89 -24.71 12.25 11.95
N GLY A 90 -25.52 13.29 12.17
CA GLY A 90 -26.20 13.53 13.45
C GLY A 90 -25.40 14.30 14.50
N SER A 91 -24.22 14.85 14.20
CA SER A 91 -23.54 15.80 15.08
C SER A 91 -22.64 16.80 14.32
N ASP A 92 -22.26 17.89 14.98
CA ASP A 92 -21.31 18.88 14.43
C ASP A 92 -19.85 18.39 14.44
N ASN A 93 -19.61 17.13 14.83
CA ASN A 93 -18.27 16.57 14.91
C ASN A 93 -17.77 16.13 13.54
N LEU A 94 -16.53 16.46 13.22
CA LEU A 94 -15.87 16.04 11.98
C LEU A 94 -15.08 14.75 12.20
N ILE A 95 -15.22 13.79 11.28
CA ILE A 95 -14.34 12.62 11.21
C ILE A 95 -13.18 12.92 10.26
N LEU A 96 -11.96 12.69 10.73
CA LEU A 96 -10.77 12.75 9.89
C LEU A 96 -10.77 11.56 8.92
N HIS A 97 -10.96 11.84 7.65
CA HIS A 97 -10.79 10.87 6.58
C HIS A 97 -9.48 11.16 5.84
N LEU A 98 -8.54 10.21 5.91
CA LEU A 98 -7.31 10.26 5.13
C LEU A 98 -7.63 9.83 3.70
N ILE A 99 -7.41 10.76 2.77
CA ILE A 99 -7.43 10.51 1.33
C ILE A 99 -6.05 9.98 0.92
#